data_AF-A0A6I7PVS2-F1
#
_entry.id   AF-A0A6I7PVS2-F1
#
_cell.length_a   1.000
_cell.length_b   1.000
_cell.length_c   1.000
_cell.angle_alpha   90.00
_cell.angle_beta   90.00
_cell.angle_gamma   90.00
#
_symmetry.space_group_name_H-M   'P 1'
#
loop_
_entity.id
_entity.type
_entity.pdbx_description
1 polymer ?
#
loop_
_entity_poly.entity_id
_entity_poly.type
_entity_poly.pdbx_seq_one_letter_code
_entity_poly.pdbx_strand_id
1 'polypeptide(L)'
;MPFIDDAAARILKTLLSIFFMRTTLLQDWQFSYERLAHSAHRFAQQLDDARTDNQRLNKTAVQIAEGLLFGFYQNRPANKCWTALVHQAKSQRMVKDAYRIAAMLIQQTDSAKASGAA
;
A
#
# COMPACT_ATOMS: atom_id res chain seq x y z
N MET A 1 -15.68 -5.18 10.34
CA MET A 1 -15.36 -4.26 9.23
C MET A 1 -14.93 -5.10 8.03
N PRO A 2 -15.52 -4.91 6.84
CA PRO A 2 -15.06 -5.55 5.61
C PRO A 2 -13.57 -5.32 5.35
N PHE A 3 -12.87 -6.31 4.77
CA PHE A 3 -11.43 -6.22 4.48
C PHE A 3 -11.10 -5.02 3.59
N ILE A 4 -11.91 -4.78 2.56
CA ILE A 4 -11.74 -3.67 1.64
C ILE A 4 -11.80 -2.30 2.36
N ASP A 5 -12.66 -2.14 3.35
CA ASP A 5 -12.79 -0.88 4.09
C ASP A 5 -11.56 -0.64 4.98
N ASP A 6 -11.07 -1.68 5.64
CA ASP A 6 -9.84 -1.61 6.45
C ASP A 6 -8.62 -1.29 5.56
N ALA A 7 -8.48 -2.01 4.44
CA ALA A 7 -7.43 -1.75 3.47
C ALA A 7 -7.53 -0.33 2.90
N ALA A 8 -8.72 0.15 2.55
CA ALA A 8 -8.94 1.50 2.03
C ALA A 8 -8.56 2.57 3.06
N ALA A 9 -8.97 2.42 4.32
CA ALA A 9 -8.62 3.35 5.38
C ALA A 9 -7.10 3.43 5.60
N ARG A 10 -6.42 2.29 5.55
CA ARG A 10 -4.96 2.20 5.70
C ARG A 10 -4.22 2.84 4.53
N ILE A 11 -4.58 2.50 3.30
CA ILE A 11 -3.97 3.10 2.10
C ILE A 11 -4.25 4.61 2.07
N LEU A 12 -5.45 5.06 2.42
CA LEU A 12 -5.79 6.48 2.51
C LEU A 12 -4.88 7.20 3.51
N LYS A 13 -4.70 6.64 4.71
CA LYS A 13 -3.79 7.17 5.73
C LYS A 13 -2.37 7.29 5.19
N THR A 14 -1.86 6.26 4.52
CA THR A 14 -0.51 6.28 3.91
C THR A 14 -0.37 7.36 2.85
N LEU A 15 -1.34 7.47 1.94
CA LEU A 15 -1.34 8.51 0.90
C LEU A 15 -1.42 9.92 1.50
N LEU A 16 -2.21 10.13 2.56
CA LEU A 16 -2.23 11.38 3.33
C LEU A 16 -0.86 11.69 3.93
N SER A 17 -0.21 10.72 4.58
CA SER A 17 1.13 10.92 5.15
C SER A 17 2.15 11.30 4.08
N ILE A 18 2.13 10.62 2.92
CA ILE A 18 2.99 10.95 1.77
C ILE A 18 2.71 12.38 1.28
N PHE A 19 1.44 12.78 1.18
CA PHE A 19 1.05 14.11 0.76
C PHE A 19 1.60 15.19 1.73
N PHE A 20 1.41 15.02 3.04
CA PHE A 20 1.91 15.97 4.04
C PHE A 20 3.44 16.04 4.08
N MET A 21 4.13 14.89 3.97
CA MET A 21 5.61 14.85 3.98
C MET A 21 6.25 15.58 2.80
N ARG A 22 5.55 15.72 1.67
CA ARG A 22 6.13 16.26 0.43
C ARG A 22 5.87 17.74 0.21
N THR A 23 5.39 18.46 1.24
CA THR A 23 5.14 19.92 1.21
C THR A 23 4.33 20.38 -0.02
N THR A 24 3.52 19.50 -0.61
CA THR A 24 2.68 19.77 -1.79
C THR A 24 1.52 20.71 -1.51
N LEU A 25 1.40 21.23 -0.28
CA LEU A 25 0.46 22.30 0.09
C LEU A 25 0.90 23.68 -0.43
N LEU A 26 2.18 23.87 -0.75
CA LEU A 26 2.77 25.19 -1.07
C LEU A 26 2.98 25.46 -2.56
N GLN A 27 2.64 24.52 -3.44
CA GLN A 27 2.69 24.69 -4.89
C GLN A 27 1.29 24.46 -5.45
N ASP A 28 0.87 25.29 -6.42
CA ASP A 28 -0.49 25.50 -6.99
C ASP A 28 -1.24 24.26 -7.57
N TRP A 29 -1.02 23.07 -7.03
CA TRP A 29 -1.71 21.84 -7.37
C TRP A 29 -2.77 21.54 -6.31
N GLN A 30 -4.03 21.74 -6.71
CA GLN A 30 -5.20 21.52 -5.87
C GLN A 30 -5.23 20.08 -5.34
N PHE A 31 -4.91 19.92 -4.05
CA PHE A 31 -5.28 18.74 -3.29
C PHE A 31 -6.78 18.47 -3.49
N SER A 32 -7.12 17.22 -3.83
CA SER A 32 -8.51 16.79 -3.95
C SER A 32 -8.70 15.57 -3.07
N TYR A 33 -9.40 15.77 -1.95
CA TYR A 33 -9.73 14.70 -1.01
C TYR A 33 -10.52 13.58 -1.70
N GLU A 34 -11.39 13.91 -2.66
CA GLU A 34 -12.15 12.95 -3.44
C GLU A 34 -11.25 12.07 -4.30
N ARG A 35 -10.28 12.65 -5.01
CA ARG A 35 -9.32 11.87 -5.81
C ARG A 35 -8.46 10.97 -4.92
N LEU A 36 -8.11 11.44 -3.72
CA LEU A 36 -7.36 10.68 -2.74
C LEU A 36 -8.15 9.47 -2.22
N ALA A 37 -9.40 9.69 -1.80
CA ALA A 37 -10.30 8.64 -1.35
C ALA A 37 -10.56 7.59 -2.43
N HIS A 38 -10.87 8.04 -3.67
CA HIS A 38 -11.05 7.13 -4.81
C HIS A 38 -9.77 6.33 -5.12
N SER A 39 -8.61 6.95 -5.01
CA SER A 39 -7.33 6.27 -5.24
C SER A 39 -7.06 5.19 -4.21
N ALA A 40 -7.30 5.49 -2.93
CA ALA A 40 -7.16 4.54 -1.84
C ALA A 40 -8.14 3.37 -2.00
N HIS A 41 -9.40 3.66 -2.30
CA HIS A 41 -10.42 2.63 -2.50
C HIS A 41 -10.10 1.74 -3.71
N ARG A 42 -9.65 2.31 -4.83
CA ARG A 42 -9.23 1.53 -6.00
C ARG A 42 -8.05 0.61 -5.70
N PHE A 43 -7.08 1.08 -4.93
CA PHE A 43 -5.95 0.24 -4.50
C PHE A 43 -6.42 -0.88 -3.56
N ALA A 44 -7.31 -0.55 -2.62
CA ALA A 44 -7.92 -1.52 -1.71
C ALA A 44 -8.73 -2.59 -2.45
N GLN A 45 -9.46 -2.23 -3.51
CA GLN A 45 -10.13 -3.19 -4.38
C GLN A 45 -9.14 -4.19 -4.97
N GLN A 46 -7.99 -3.74 -5.46
CA GLN A 46 -6.96 -4.65 -5.99
C GLN A 46 -6.38 -5.57 -4.91
N LEU A 47 -6.24 -5.08 -3.67
CA LEU A 47 -5.81 -5.90 -2.53
C LEU A 47 -6.86 -6.96 -2.18
N ASP A 48 -8.15 -6.62 -2.27
CA ASP A 48 -9.28 -7.53 -2.01
C ASP A 48 -9.43 -8.56 -3.15
N ASP A 49 -9.29 -8.13 -4.40
CA ASP A 49 -9.29 -9.01 -5.57
C ASP A 49 -8.15 -10.05 -5.52
N ALA A 50 -7.00 -9.69 -4.93
CA ALA A 50 -5.84 -10.55 -4.75
C ALA A 50 -5.83 -11.33 -3.42
N ARG A 51 -6.89 -11.21 -2.61
CA ARG A 51 -6.98 -11.78 -1.28
C ARG A 51 -6.97 -13.31 -1.32
N THR A 52 -6.40 -13.89 -0.27
CA THR A 52 -6.39 -15.35 -0.04
C THR A 52 -7.23 -15.71 1.18
N ASP A 53 -7.43 -17.00 1.43
CA ASP A 53 -8.08 -17.46 2.68
C ASP A 53 -7.21 -17.24 3.92
N ASN A 54 -5.92 -16.95 3.74
CA ASN A 54 -4.99 -16.72 4.84
C ASN A 54 -5.05 -15.26 5.34
N GLN A 55 -5.78 -15.05 6.44
CA GLN A 55 -5.94 -13.72 7.03
C GLN A 55 -4.62 -13.07 7.47
N ARG A 56 -3.64 -13.86 7.95
CA ARG A 56 -2.31 -13.35 8.34
C ARG A 56 -1.59 -12.80 7.10
N LEU A 57 -1.60 -13.56 6.00
CA LEU A 57 -1.01 -13.14 4.73
C LEU A 57 -1.64 -11.84 4.22
N ASN A 58 -2.97 -11.76 4.20
CA ASN A 58 -3.68 -10.57 3.72
C ASN A 58 -3.33 -9.32 4.54
N LYS A 59 -3.29 -9.43 5.88
CA LYS A 59 -2.91 -8.33 6.78
C LYS A 59 -1.47 -7.88 6.56
N THR A 60 -0.54 -8.82 6.40
CA THR A 60 0.87 -8.52 6.11
C THR A 60 1.02 -7.91 4.73
N ALA A 61 0.28 -8.36 3.72
CA ALA A 61 0.30 -7.77 2.38
C ALA A 61 -0.12 -6.29 2.39
N VAL A 62 -1.15 -5.93 3.17
CA VAL A 62 -1.53 -4.51 3.36
C VAL A 62 -0.37 -3.71 3.97
N GLN A 63 0.29 -4.23 5.01
CA GLN A 63 1.46 -3.57 5.62
C GLN A 63 2.60 -3.35 4.62
N ILE A 64 2.91 -4.37 3.80
CA ILE A 64 3.94 -4.25 2.78
C ILE A 64 3.53 -3.24 1.71
N ALA A 65 2.27 -3.24 1.28
CA ALA A 65 1.77 -2.27 0.32
C ALA A 65 1.93 -0.82 0.82
N GLU A 66 1.65 -0.55 2.09
CA GLU A 66 1.91 0.77 2.71
C GLU A 66 3.40 1.15 2.60
N GLY A 67 4.31 0.23 2.92
CA GLY A 67 5.75 0.45 2.81
C GLY A 67 6.24 0.68 1.38
N LEU A 68 5.71 -0.09 0.42
CA LEU A 68 6.03 0.08 -1.01
C LEU A 68 5.55 1.43 -1.54
N LEU A 69 4.38 1.91 -1.09
CA LEU A 69 3.90 3.25 -1.41
C LEU A 69 4.87 4.31 -0.91
N PHE A 70 5.27 4.26 0.36
CA PHE A 70 6.27 5.21 0.91
C PHE A 70 7.58 5.19 0.10
N GLY A 71 8.14 4.00 -0.14
CA GLY A 71 9.39 3.85 -0.88
C GLY A 71 9.29 4.38 -2.32
N PHE A 72 8.15 4.20 -2.99
CA PHE A 72 7.96 4.72 -4.34
C PHE A 72 7.97 6.25 -4.39
N TYR A 73 7.29 6.93 -3.47
CA TYR A 73 7.22 8.40 -3.49
C TYR A 73 8.50 9.06 -2.96
N GLN A 74 9.22 8.41 -2.04
CA GLN A 74 10.54 8.85 -1.61
C GLN A 74 11.56 8.83 -2.76
N ASN A 75 11.59 7.74 -3.54
CA ASN A 75 12.55 7.55 -4.63
C ASN A 75 12.20 8.29 -5.93
N ARG A 76 11.10 9.06 -5.96
CA ARG A 76 10.66 9.81 -7.14
C ARG A 76 10.37 11.27 -6.81
N PRO A 77 11.36 12.04 -6.33
CA PRO A 77 11.17 13.44 -5.92
C PRO A 77 10.58 14.33 -7.04
N ALA A 78 10.93 14.06 -8.30
CA ALA A 78 10.40 14.80 -9.45
C ALA A 78 8.93 14.45 -9.82
N ASN A 79 8.42 13.29 -9.39
CA ASN A 79 7.00 12.96 -9.59
C ASN A 79 6.18 13.65 -8.50
N LYS A 80 5.81 14.92 -8.72
CA LYS A 80 4.90 15.70 -7.84
C LYS A 80 3.47 15.19 -7.86
N CYS A 81 3.12 14.42 -8.89
CA CYS A 81 1.80 13.84 -9.07
C CYS A 81 1.60 12.67 -8.11
N TRP A 82 1.03 12.97 -6.94
CA TRP A 82 0.66 11.98 -5.92
C TRP A 82 -0.41 10.99 -6.43
N THR A 83 -1.10 11.27 -7.54
CA THR A 83 -2.01 10.34 -8.21
C THR A 83 -1.32 9.43 -9.25
N ALA A 84 -0.05 9.67 -9.61
CA ALA A 84 0.61 8.97 -10.72
C ALA A 84 0.84 7.47 -10.52
N LEU A 85 0.73 7.00 -9.27
CA LEU A 85 0.93 5.60 -8.90
C LEU A 85 -0.34 4.76 -9.08
N VAL A 86 -1.49 5.43 -9.08
CA VAL A 86 -2.83 4.86 -9.28
C VAL A 86 -3.16 4.66 -10.75
N HIS A 87 -2.27 5.08 -11.67
CA HIS A 87 -2.36 4.66 -13.05
C HIS A 87 -2.25 3.12 -13.10
N GLN A 88 -3.24 2.53 -13.75
CA GLN A 88 -3.84 1.22 -13.47
C GLN A 88 -2.85 0.04 -13.44
N ALA A 89 -1.74 0.13 -14.19
CA ALA A 89 -0.76 -0.96 -14.30
C ALA A 89 0.25 -1.05 -13.15
N LYS A 90 0.63 0.08 -12.51
CA LYS A 90 1.67 0.08 -11.47
C LYS A 90 1.16 -0.42 -10.12
N SER A 91 -0.06 -0.02 -9.77
CA SER A 91 -0.76 -0.46 -8.55
C SER A 91 -0.90 -1.98 -8.49
N GLN A 92 -1.35 -2.62 -9.58
CA GLN A 92 -1.48 -4.09 -9.64
C GLN A 92 -0.14 -4.82 -9.41
N ARG A 93 0.96 -4.30 -9.98
CA ARG A 93 2.29 -4.88 -9.76
C ARG A 93 2.71 -4.74 -8.31
N MET A 94 2.48 -3.59 -7.67
CA MET A 94 2.76 -3.41 -6.25
C MET A 94 1.95 -4.36 -5.37
N VAL A 95 0.66 -4.57 -5.68
CA VAL A 95 -0.17 -5.53 -4.95
C VAL A 95 0.42 -6.93 -5.05
N LYS A 96 0.79 -7.38 -6.26
CA LYS A 96 1.45 -8.68 -6.46
C LYS A 96 2.76 -8.80 -5.66
N ASP A 97 3.60 -7.76 -5.73
CA ASP A 97 4.85 -7.73 -4.97
C ASP A 97 4.61 -7.74 -3.45
N ALA A 98 3.57 -7.04 -2.97
CA ALA A 98 3.21 -7.01 -1.55
C ALA A 98 2.81 -8.39 -1.04
N TYR A 99 1.95 -9.11 -1.77
CA TYR A 99 1.57 -10.48 -1.42
C TYR A 99 2.75 -11.45 -1.48
N ARG A 100 3.63 -11.32 -2.50
CA ARG A 100 4.84 -12.15 -2.61
C ARG A 100 5.78 -11.95 -1.42
N ILE A 101 6.08 -10.69 -1.08
CA ILE A 101 6.97 -10.35 0.05
C ILE A 101 6.33 -10.80 1.37
N ALA A 102 5.01 -10.60 1.54
CA ALA A 102 4.30 -11.05 2.73
C ALA A 102 4.39 -12.57 2.93
N ALA A 103 4.24 -13.36 1.86
CA ALA A 103 4.40 -14.80 1.90
C ALA A 103 5.82 -15.21 2.30
N MET A 104 6.84 -14.57 1.71
CA MET A 104 8.25 -14.81 2.06
C MET A 104 8.53 -14.52 3.54
N LEU A 105 8.04 -13.39 4.08
CA LEU A 105 8.24 -13.00 5.47
C LEU A 105 7.57 -13.97 6.45
N ILE A 106 6.35 -14.41 6.14
CA ILE A 106 5.65 -15.41 6.94
C ILE A 106 6.42 -16.73 6.94
N GLN A 107 6.85 -17.20 5.77
CA GLN A 107 7.62 -18.44 5.65
C GLN A 107 8.93 -18.36 6.45
N GLN A 108 9.67 -17.26 6.35
CA GLN A 108 10.91 -17.04 7.11
C GLN A 108 10.64 -17.03 8.62
N THR A 109 9.59 -16.34 9.06
CA THR A 109 9.22 -16.27 10.49
C THR A 109 8.84 -17.65 11.03
N ASP A 110 8.08 -18.42 10.26
CA ASP A 110 7.61 -19.74 10.68
C ASP A 110 8.77 -20.75 10.70
N SER A 111 9.70 -20.62 9.74
CA SER A 111 10.95 -21.42 9.70
C SER A 111 11.84 -21.10 10.91
N ALA A 112 12.01 -19.82 11.25
CA ALA A 112 12.80 -19.39 12.40
C ALA A 112 12.22 -19.86 13.74
N LYS A 113 10.89 -19.88 13.87
CA LYS A 113 10.20 -20.45 15.03
C LYS A 113 10.39 -21.95 15.13
N ALA A 114 10.29 -22.67 14.01
CA ALA A 114 10.49 -24.11 13.97
C ALA A 114 11.95 -24.50 14.30
N SER A 115 12.92 -23.65 13.98
CA SER A 115 14.33 -23.87 14.31
C SER A 115 14.72 -23.44 15.73
N GLY A 116 13.79 -22.94 16.56
CA GLY A 116 14.07 -22.50 17.93
C GLY A 116 14.97 -21.27 18.03
N ALA A 117 15.05 -20.46 16.97
CA ALA A 117 15.92 -19.29 16.89
C ALA A 117 15.20 -17.98 17.28
N ALA A 118 14.01 -18.07 17.88
CA ALA A 118 13.13 -16.96 18.21
C ALA A 118 12.89 -16.85 19.72
#